data_AF-A0A944BKY6-F1
#
_entry.id   AF-A0A944BKY6-F1
#
_cell.length_a   1.000
_cell.length_b   1.000
_cell.length_c   1.000
_cell.angle_alpha   90.00
_cell.angle_beta   90.00
_cell.angle_gamma   90.00
#
_symmetry.space_group_name_H-M   'P 1'
#
loop_
_entity.id
_entity.type
_entity.pdbx_description
1 polymer ?
#
loop_
_entity_poly.entity_id
_entity_poly.type
_entity_poly.pdbx_seq_one_letter_code
_entity_poly.pdbx_strand_id
1 'polypeptide(L)'
;MKLLSKLKLSLLLVFFCIAQLSAQRGAPSFPEFHYISLSLSGGYSSLFSNFENTKVPGMAGATFGIGYEYRYRSLYLSLGVEGQFISSRLAPGVDTIHASMFDTEGEKMTYHYALDKWYDDQMGVYVNIPFIIGFNLHGFYMGVGAKAGMNLWGSTSSKLKYTTSATYDRFMDDFVEMPNHFYTDYVSKSDKYPLALKPNVAAIFEVGYDILNIPQGKKQIPLVLKLGAYAEYGFMNVFTKVQPQPTFTFDGTDPSIIHITPYYVGDRVLAQAKAPVVNPFYIGVKAALLFQLPVPQKCHCLQTERGASWRNNAPDVTRKQNKRAKKTYKKEGIK
;
A
#
# COMPACT_ATOMS: atom_id res chain seq x y z
N MET A 1 8.89 20.15 -23.64
CA MET A 1 8.34 21.33 -22.90
C MET A 1 6.87 21.67 -23.19
N LYS A 2 6.30 21.40 -24.38
CA LYS A 2 4.89 21.72 -24.70
C LYS A 2 3.81 20.84 -24.03
N LEU A 3 4.19 19.70 -23.43
CA LEU A 3 3.25 18.77 -22.77
C LEU A 3 2.89 19.22 -21.35
N LEU A 4 3.85 19.79 -20.61
CA LEU A 4 3.66 20.29 -19.24
C LEU A 4 2.72 21.51 -19.17
N SER A 5 2.67 22.33 -20.21
CA SER A 5 1.73 23.47 -20.26
C SER A 5 0.29 23.03 -20.49
N LYS A 6 0.07 22.00 -21.33
CA LYS A 6 -1.26 21.42 -21.56
C LYS A 6 -1.81 20.72 -20.32
N LEU A 7 -0.95 20.05 -19.55
CA LEU A 7 -1.33 19.40 -18.30
C LEU A 7 -1.75 20.41 -17.21
N LYS A 8 -1.00 21.53 -17.08
CA LYS A 8 -1.36 22.62 -16.15
C LYS A 8 -2.68 23.29 -16.50
N LEU A 9 -2.94 23.50 -17.79
CA LEU A 9 -4.19 24.10 -18.27
C LEU A 9 -5.40 23.18 -18.04
N SER A 10 -5.23 21.87 -18.24
CA SER A 10 -6.27 20.87 -17.95
C SER A 10 -6.57 20.78 -16.46
N LEU A 11 -5.54 20.83 -15.60
CA LEU A 11 -5.73 20.79 -14.14
C LEU A 11 -6.45 22.04 -13.62
N LEU A 12 -6.11 23.22 -14.17
CA LEU A 12 -6.76 24.50 -13.84
C LEU A 12 -8.23 24.52 -14.29
N LEU A 13 -8.56 23.95 -15.45
CA LEU A 13 -9.95 23.81 -15.91
C LEU A 13 -10.77 22.87 -15.03
N VAL A 14 -10.18 21.78 -14.54
CA VAL A 14 -10.84 20.88 -13.58
C VAL A 14 -11.11 21.58 -12.24
N PHE A 15 -10.13 22.33 -11.72
CA PHE A 15 -10.33 23.12 -10.50
C PHE A 15 -11.37 24.24 -10.69
N PHE A 16 -11.40 24.89 -11.87
CA PHE A 16 -12.39 25.92 -12.17
C PHE A 16 -13.80 25.34 -12.31
N CYS A 17 -13.97 24.16 -12.91
CA CYS A 17 -15.25 23.46 -12.95
C CYS A 17 -15.75 23.03 -11.56
N ILE A 18 -14.85 22.57 -10.68
CA ILE A 18 -15.20 22.23 -9.29
C ILE A 18 -15.61 23.48 -8.49
N ALA A 19 -14.94 24.63 -8.75
CA ALA A 19 -15.28 25.91 -8.13
C ALA A 19 -16.59 26.54 -8.68
N GLN A 20 -16.95 26.25 -9.94
CA GLN A 20 -18.21 26.70 -10.53
C GLN A 20 -19.40 25.85 -10.06
N LEU A 21 -19.18 24.56 -9.75
CA LEU A 21 -20.23 23.68 -9.20
C LEU A 21 -20.61 24.01 -7.75
N SER A 22 -19.72 24.63 -6.98
CA SER A 22 -19.99 25.05 -5.60
C SER A 22 -20.70 26.42 -5.49
N ALA A 23 -20.85 27.15 -6.61
CA ALA A 23 -21.43 28.49 -6.63
C ALA A 23 -22.94 28.54 -6.96
N GLN A 24 -23.59 27.41 -7.27
CA GLN A 24 -25.04 27.41 -7.53
C GLN A 24 -25.86 27.12 -6.27
N ARG A 25 -26.53 28.19 -5.83
CA ARG A 25 -27.52 28.31 -4.75
C ARG A 25 -28.59 27.20 -4.74
N GLY A 26 -28.97 26.79 -3.53
CA GLY A 26 -30.37 26.48 -3.20
C GLY A 26 -30.85 25.05 -3.35
N ALA A 27 -29.96 24.04 -3.36
CA ALA A 27 -30.40 22.65 -3.25
C ALA A 27 -30.88 22.35 -1.81
N PRO A 28 -31.89 21.48 -1.60
CA PRO A 28 -32.19 20.95 -0.28
C PRO A 28 -30.90 20.42 0.33
N SER A 29 -30.62 20.77 1.59
CA SER A 29 -29.38 20.40 2.27
C SER A 29 -29.33 18.88 2.42
N PHE A 30 -28.69 18.22 1.46
CA PHE A 30 -28.40 16.80 1.56
C PHE A 30 -27.46 16.58 2.74
N PRO A 31 -27.64 15.49 3.51
CA PRO A 31 -26.82 15.25 4.68
C PRO A 31 -25.36 15.07 4.25
N GLU A 32 -24.50 15.92 4.81
CA GLU A 32 -23.05 15.85 4.69
C GLU A 32 -22.50 15.01 5.83
N PHE A 33 -21.64 14.06 5.52
CA PHE A 33 -21.01 13.21 6.52
C PHE A 33 -19.50 13.26 6.41
N HIS A 34 -18.85 13.38 7.56
CA HIS A 34 -17.40 13.40 7.70
C HIS A 34 -17.00 12.21 8.56
N TYR A 35 -16.02 11.44 8.13
CA TYR A 35 -15.53 10.28 8.86
C TYR A 35 -14.02 10.33 9.04
N ILE A 36 -13.55 9.84 10.18
CA ILE A 36 -12.15 9.41 10.34
C ILE A 36 -12.14 7.91 10.08
N SER A 37 -11.29 7.46 9.16
CA SER A 37 -11.12 6.05 8.82
C SER A 37 -9.86 5.47 9.45
N LEU A 38 -9.96 4.31 10.09
CA LEU A 38 -8.83 3.45 10.41
C LEU A 38 -8.92 2.23 9.49
N SER A 39 -7.89 1.97 8.70
CA SER A 39 -7.89 0.90 7.70
C SER A 39 -6.73 -0.07 7.87
N LEU A 40 -7.02 -1.33 7.56
CA LEU A 40 -6.07 -2.43 7.48
C LEU A 40 -6.36 -3.19 6.20
N SER A 41 -5.32 -3.49 5.43
CA SER A 41 -5.43 -4.28 4.21
C SER A 41 -4.30 -5.29 4.11
N GLY A 42 -4.57 -6.37 3.40
CA GLY A 42 -3.63 -7.46 3.18
C GLY A 42 -3.91 -8.13 1.85
N GLY A 43 -2.88 -8.72 1.24
CA GLY A 43 -3.05 -9.37 -0.05
C GLY A 43 -1.73 -9.72 -0.71
N TYR A 44 -1.81 -9.98 -2.01
CA TYR A 44 -0.68 -10.32 -2.86
C TYR A 44 0.06 -9.05 -3.29
N SER A 45 1.36 -8.98 -3.03
CA SER A 45 2.28 -7.94 -3.49
C SER A 45 3.36 -8.50 -4.40
N SER A 46 3.68 -7.75 -5.44
CA SER A 46 4.75 -8.09 -6.36
C SER A 46 5.43 -6.84 -6.90
N LEU A 47 6.72 -6.94 -7.19
CA LEU A 47 7.49 -5.91 -7.88
C LEU A 47 7.65 -6.38 -9.33
N PHE A 48 6.66 -6.08 -10.17
CA PHE A 48 6.71 -6.49 -11.56
C PHE A 48 7.89 -5.84 -12.25
N SER A 49 8.66 -6.66 -12.95
CA SER A 49 9.81 -6.21 -13.69
C SER A 49 9.70 -6.63 -15.14
N ASN A 50 10.23 -5.81 -16.05
CA ASN A 50 10.23 -6.06 -17.50
C ASN A 50 11.45 -6.89 -17.94
N PHE A 51 11.93 -7.77 -17.08
CA PHE A 51 13.17 -8.49 -17.30
C PHE A 51 12.94 -9.78 -18.10
N GLU A 52 13.68 -9.93 -19.20
CA GLU A 52 13.74 -11.19 -19.94
C GLU A 52 14.21 -12.33 -19.03
N ASN A 53 13.60 -13.51 -19.17
CA ASN A 53 13.93 -14.70 -18.39
C ASN A 53 13.94 -14.46 -16.87
N THR A 54 12.89 -13.84 -16.34
CA THR A 54 12.62 -13.82 -14.90
C THR A 54 11.19 -14.23 -14.58
N LYS A 55 11.01 -14.83 -13.42
CA LYS A 55 9.73 -15.16 -12.83
C LYS A 55 9.55 -14.26 -11.62
N VAL A 56 8.41 -13.57 -11.53
CA VAL A 56 8.07 -12.73 -10.36
C VAL A 56 6.90 -13.38 -9.61
N PRO A 57 7.14 -14.46 -8.85
CA PRO A 57 6.08 -15.14 -8.11
C PRO A 57 5.36 -14.22 -7.10
N GLY A 58 6.00 -13.13 -6.65
CA GLY A 58 5.43 -12.22 -5.65
C GLY A 58 5.29 -12.87 -4.27
N MET A 59 4.81 -12.10 -3.30
CA MET A 59 4.62 -12.52 -1.90
C MET A 59 3.40 -11.82 -1.29
N ALA A 60 3.21 -11.93 0.03
CA ALA A 60 2.19 -11.18 0.74
C ALA A 60 2.69 -9.78 1.10
N GLY A 61 1.78 -8.80 1.03
CA GLY A 61 1.98 -7.45 1.55
C GLY A 61 0.86 -7.08 2.51
N ALA A 62 1.09 -6.04 3.30
CA ALA A 62 0.11 -5.50 4.24
C ALA A 62 0.14 -3.97 4.23
N THR A 63 -1.00 -3.32 4.44
CA THR A 63 -1.08 -1.87 4.58
C THR A 63 -1.95 -1.53 5.78
N PHE A 64 -1.55 -0.52 6.54
CA PHE A 64 -2.36 0.06 7.59
C PHE A 64 -2.41 1.57 7.38
N GLY A 65 -3.51 2.22 7.73
CA GLY A 65 -3.60 3.66 7.53
C GLY A 65 -4.73 4.34 8.25
N ILE A 66 -4.57 5.64 8.39
CA ILE A 66 -5.56 6.54 8.96
C ILE A 66 -5.94 7.53 7.87
N GLY A 67 -7.22 7.85 7.76
CA GLY A 67 -7.71 8.74 6.72
C GLY A 67 -8.91 9.53 7.15
N TYR A 68 -9.32 10.40 6.26
CA TYR A 68 -10.49 11.23 6.34
C TYR A 68 -11.36 10.93 5.13
N GLU A 69 -12.63 10.61 5.35
CA GLU A 69 -13.60 10.35 4.30
C GLU A 69 -14.73 11.39 4.38
N TYR A 70 -14.91 12.13 3.29
CA TYR A 70 -16.01 13.06 3.11
C TYR A 70 -17.07 12.43 2.20
N ARG A 71 -18.32 12.34 2.65
CA ARG A 71 -19.44 11.84 1.86
C ARG A 71 -20.45 12.95 1.60
N TYR A 72 -20.78 13.13 0.32
CA TYR A 72 -21.83 14.03 -0.15
C TYR A 72 -22.74 13.30 -1.13
N ARG A 73 -23.99 13.06 -0.74
CA ARG A 73 -24.95 12.20 -1.49
C ARG A 73 -24.34 10.81 -1.73
N SER A 74 -24.21 10.42 -3.00
CA SER A 74 -23.56 9.18 -3.42
C SER A 74 -22.08 9.35 -3.66
N LEU A 75 -21.50 10.56 -3.61
CA LEU A 75 -20.07 10.75 -3.79
C LEU A 75 -19.33 10.59 -2.46
N TYR A 76 -18.15 9.96 -2.51
CA TYR A 76 -17.20 10.00 -1.40
C TYR A 76 -15.81 10.39 -1.88
N LEU A 77 -15.11 11.14 -1.03
CA LEU A 77 -13.72 11.53 -1.19
C LEU A 77 -12.95 11.00 0.02
N SER A 78 -11.83 10.34 -0.21
CA SER A 78 -10.96 9.84 0.85
C SER A 78 -9.54 10.37 0.65
N LEU A 79 -8.97 10.87 1.74
CA LEU A 79 -7.58 11.33 1.81
C LEU A 79 -6.98 10.77 3.10
N GLY A 80 -5.75 10.28 3.07
CA GLY A 80 -5.15 9.73 4.29
C GLY A 80 -3.64 9.58 4.24
N VAL A 81 -3.14 8.83 5.22
CA VAL A 81 -1.76 8.39 5.32
C VAL A 81 -1.76 6.89 5.62
N GLU A 82 -0.99 6.13 4.84
CA GLU A 82 -0.91 4.68 4.91
C GLU A 82 0.56 4.24 5.03
N GLY A 83 0.86 3.32 5.95
CA GLY A 83 2.10 2.56 5.98
C GLY A 83 1.92 1.24 5.23
N GLN A 84 2.75 1.00 4.22
CA GLN A 84 2.65 -0.17 3.35
C GLN A 84 3.92 -1.02 3.42
N PHE A 85 3.73 -2.30 3.70
CA PHE A 85 4.75 -3.34 3.64
C PHE A 85 4.59 -4.11 2.33
N ILE A 86 5.59 -4.01 1.47
CA ILE A 86 5.67 -4.74 0.21
C ILE A 86 6.71 -5.84 0.37
N SER A 87 6.32 -7.06 0.05
CA SER A 87 7.25 -8.17 -0.11
C SER A 87 7.15 -8.71 -1.53
N SER A 88 8.27 -9.08 -2.12
CA SER A 88 8.30 -9.68 -3.44
C SER A 88 9.40 -10.72 -3.50
N ARG A 89 9.20 -11.71 -4.36
CA ARG A 89 10.20 -12.70 -4.70
C ARG A 89 10.46 -12.62 -6.19
N LEU A 90 11.74 -12.50 -6.53
CA LEU A 90 12.24 -12.50 -7.90
C LEU A 90 13.06 -13.77 -8.12
N ALA A 91 12.80 -14.51 -9.19
CA ALA A 91 13.56 -15.69 -9.56
C ALA A 91 14.03 -15.56 -11.03
N PRO A 92 15.20 -16.11 -11.39
CA PRO A 92 15.59 -16.24 -12.78
C PRO A 92 14.69 -17.26 -13.47
N GLY A 93 14.54 -17.12 -14.77
CA GLY A 93 13.87 -18.07 -15.67
C GLY A 93 14.84 -19.07 -16.28
N VAL A 94 15.99 -19.30 -15.65
CA VAL A 94 17.04 -20.21 -16.11
C VAL A 94 17.24 -21.27 -15.04
N ASP A 95 17.14 -22.54 -15.44
CA ASP A 95 17.23 -23.70 -14.54
C ASP A 95 18.62 -24.38 -14.62
N THR A 96 19.44 -24.06 -15.63
CA THR A 96 20.79 -24.63 -15.78
C THR A 96 21.75 -23.62 -16.39
N ILE A 97 22.99 -23.59 -15.90
CA ILE A 97 24.08 -22.79 -16.45
C ILE A 97 25.20 -23.74 -16.87
N HIS A 98 25.80 -23.46 -18.03
CA HIS A 98 26.96 -24.22 -18.52
C HIS A 98 28.19 -23.33 -18.55
N ALA A 99 29.32 -23.84 -18.09
CA ALA A 99 30.61 -23.17 -18.20
C ALA A 99 31.65 -24.13 -18.77
N SER A 100 32.25 -23.76 -19.90
CA SER A 100 33.38 -24.51 -20.45
C SER A 100 34.66 -24.13 -19.73
N MET A 101 35.42 -25.14 -19.34
CA MET A 101 36.71 -25.04 -18.68
C MET A 101 37.70 -25.99 -19.32
N PHE A 102 38.97 -25.78 -19.00
CA PHE A 102 40.03 -26.74 -19.29
C PHE A 102 40.54 -27.28 -17.96
N ASP A 103 40.79 -28.58 -17.91
CA ASP A 103 41.47 -29.16 -16.77
C ASP A 103 42.98 -28.85 -16.80
N THR A 104 43.72 -29.37 -15.82
CA THR A 104 45.17 -29.18 -15.71
C THR A 104 45.96 -29.84 -16.85
N GLU A 105 45.35 -30.80 -17.56
CA GLU A 105 45.94 -31.50 -18.70
C GLU A 105 45.59 -30.83 -20.04
N GLY A 106 44.76 -29.77 -20.01
CA GLY A 106 44.29 -29.05 -21.19
C GLY A 106 43.12 -29.73 -21.89
N GLU A 107 42.50 -30.74 -21.28
CA GLU A 107 41.28 -31.36 -21.78
C GLU A 107 40.07 -30.45 -21.50
N LYS A 108 39.17 -30.37 -22.48
CA LYS A 108 37.97 -29.55 -22.37
C LYS A 108 36.93 -30.28 -21.52
N MET A 109 36.42 -29.57 -20.54
CA MET A 109 35.32 -29.99 -19.66
C MET A 109 34.21 -28.95 -19.72
N THR A 110 32.96 -29.39 -19.65
CA THR A 110 31.80 -28.50 -19.46
C THR A 110 31.22 -28.73 -18.07
N TYR A 111 31.26 -27.72 -17.22
CA TYR A 111 30.52 -27.71 -15.96
C TYR A 111 29.04 -27.42 -16.22
N HIS A 112 28.18 -28.17 -15.54
CA HIS A 112 26.74 -28.02 -15.51
C HIS A 112 26.34 -27.61 -14.10
N TYR A 113 25.71 -26.45 -13.98
CA TYR A 113 25.14 -25.95 -12.73
C TYR A 113 23.63 -26.05 -12.83
N ALA A 114 23.05 -27.10 -12.27
CA ALA A 114 21.61 -27.25 -12.16
C ALA A 114 21.11 -26.39 -10.98
N LEU A 115 20.26 -25.41 -11.28
CA LEU A 115 19.78 -24.40 -10.32
C LEU A 115 18.45 -24.84 -9.70
N ASP A 116 18.52 -25.62 -8.62
CA ASP A 116 17.32 -26.10 -7.91
C ASP A 116 16.46 -24.97 -7.34
N LYS A 117 17.10 -23.97 -6.73
CA LYS A 117 16.41 -22.83 -6.11
C LYS A 117 17.27 -21.59 -6.24
N TRP A 118 16.89 -20.64 -7.08
CA TRP A 118 17.51 -19.32 -7.10
C TRP A 118 16.44 -18.24 -7.00
N TYR A 119 16.46 -17.44 -5.94
CA TYR A 119 15.55 -16.31 -5.81
C TYR A 119 16.08 -15.24 -4.87
N ASP A 120 15.65 -14.00 -5.13
CA ASP A 120 15.80 -12.88 -4.23
C ASP A 120 14.48 -12.63 -3.51
N ASP A 121 14.53 -12.62 -2.19
CA ASP A 121 13.48 -12.05 -1.36
C ASP A 121 13.74 -10.54 -1.24
N GLN A 122 12.77 -9.72 -1.62
CA GLN A 122 12.82 -8.26 -1.59
C GLN A 122 11.73 -7.73 -0.66
N MET A 123 12.09 -6.81 0.22
CA MET A 123 11.16 -6.17 1.15
C MET A 123 11.29 -4.66 1.07
N GLY A 124 10.16 -3.95 1.16
CA GLY A 124 10.10 -2.50 1.16
C GLY A 124 9.02 -1.98 2.10
N VAL A 125 9.28 -0.84 2.73
CA VAL A 125 8.35 -0.14 3.63
C VAL A 125 8.13 1.26 3.07
N TYR A 126 6.88 1.57 2.75
CA TYR A 126 6.47 2.85 2.19
C TYR A 126 5.55 3.60 3.15
N VAL A 127 5.70 4.92 3.17
CA VAL A 127 4.66 5.82 3.66
C VAL A 127 3.98 6.45 2.46
N ASN A 128 2.67 6.31 2.42
CA ASN A 128 1.84 6.64 1.29
C ASN A 128 0.77 7.66 1.67
N ILE A 129 0.45 8.55 0.73
CA ILE A 129 -0.67 9.47 0.80
C ILE A 129 -1.67 9.07 -0.29
N PRO A 130 -2.69 8.25 0.04
CA PRO A 130 -3.78 7.93 -0.88
C PRO A 130 -4.76 9.09 -1.03
N PHE A 131 -5.22 9.31 -2.25
CA PHE A 131 -6.35 10.16 -2.59
C PHE A 131 -7.32 9.38 -3.47
N ILE A 132 -8.55 9.18 -3.02
CA ILE A 132 -9.56 8.35 -3.69
C ILE A 132 -10.84 9.17 -3.85
N ILE A 133 -11.43 9.08 -5.04
CA ILE A 133 -12.77 9.57 -5.34
C ILE A 133 -13.64 8.41 -5.77
N GLY A 134 -14.87 8.37 -5.30
CA GLY A 134 -15.75 7.26 -5.59
C GLY A 134 -17.22 7.54 -5.36
N PHE A 135 -18.00 6.49 -5.54
CA PHE A 135 -19.42 6.49 -5.31
C PHE A 135 -19.82 5.43 -4.28
N ASN A 136 -20.82 5.75 -3.45
CA ASN A 136 -21.48 4.85 -2.53
C ASN A 136 -22.98 4.86 -2.83
N LEU A 137 -23.52 3.70 -3.19
CA LEU A 137 -24.91 3.47 -3.57
C LEU A 137 -25.45 2.33 -2.71
N HIS A 138 -26.32 2.68 -1.75
CA HIS A 138 -26.98 1.70 -0.88
C HIS A 138 -26.01 0.75 -0.17
N GLY A 139 -24.87 1.27 0.31
CA GLY A 139 -23.85 0.50 1.01
C GLY A 139 -22.79 -0.11 0.09
N PHE A 140 -23.07 -0.30 -1.20
CA PHE A 140 -22.04 -0.68 -2.16
C PHE A 140 -21.18 0.54 -2.52
N TYR A 141 -19.86 0.42 -2.42
CA TYR A 141 -18.94 1.49 -2.79
C TYR A 141 -17.96 1.06 -3.87
N MET A 142 -17.60 2.01 -4.72
CA MET A 142 -16.50 1.88 -5.68
C MET A 142 -15.72 3.19 -5.72
N GLY A 143 -14.40 3.11 -5.86
CA GLY A 143 -13.54 4.28 -5.91
C GLY A 143 -12.30 4.06 -6.77
N VAL A 144 -11.81 5.14 -7.32
CA VAL A 144 -10.56 5.19 -8.06
C VAL A 144 -9.73 6.36 -7.54
N GLY A 145 -8.42 6.21 -7.57
CA GLY A 145 -7.55 7.20 -6.97
C GLY A 145 -6.11 7.06 -7.38
N ALA A 146 -5.28 7.86 -6.72
CA ALA A 146 -3.85 7.78 -6.82
C ALA A 146 -3.23 7.74 -5.41
N LYS A 147 -2.05 7.15 -5.33
CA LYS A 147 -1.27 7.02 -4.10
C LYS A 147 0.13 7.50 -4.37
N ALA A 148 0.59 8.50 -3.62
CA ALA A 148 1.97 8.96 -3.68
C ALA A 148 2.75 8.37 -2.49
N GLY A 149 3.85 7.69 -2.76
CA GLY A 149 4.60 6.91 -1.78
C GLY A 149 6.06 7.31 -1.69
N MET A 150 6.57 7.38 -0.46
CA MET A 150 7.99 7.52 -0.16
C MET A 150 8.49 6.24 0.51
N ASN A 151 9.57 5.68 0.00
CA ASN A 151 10.22 4.54 0.63
C ASN A 151 10.96 5.00 1.90
N LEU A 152 10.73 4.32 3.02
CA LEU A 152 11.47 4.52 4.26
C LEU A 152 12.63 3.53 4.39
N TRP A 153 12.41 2.29 3.97
CA TRP A 153 13.36 1.21 4.16
C TRP A 153 13.13 0.11 3.14
N GLY A 154 14.22 -0.43 2.61
CA GLY A 154 14.19 -1.62 1.77
C GLY A 154 15.34 -2.55 2.11
N SER A 155 15.13 -3.84 1.90
CA SER A 155 16.20 -4.84 1.97
C SER A 155 16.01 -5.94 0.94
N THR A 156 17.10 -6.59 0.59
CA THR A 156 17.09 -7.78 -0.26
C THR A 156 18.02 -8.86 0.28
N SER A 157 17.65 -10.12 0.09
CA SER A 157 18.49 -11.29 0.39
C SER A 157 18.31 -12.32 -0.72
N SER A 158 19.41 -12.88 -1.23
CA SER A 158 19.40 -13.94 -2.23
C SER A 158 19.61 -15.30 -1.59
N LYS A 159 18.95 -16.31 -2.15
CA LYS A 159 19.13 -17.72 -1.80
C LYS A 159 19.36 -18.50 -3.07
N LEU A 160 20.38 -19.33 -3.05
CA LEU A 160 20.80 -20.17 -4.15
C LEU A 160 21.03 -21.61 -3.65
N LYS A 161 20.34 -22.57 -4.26
CA LYS A 161 20.66 -23.99 -4.21
C LYS A 161 21.01 -24.41 -5.64
N TYR A 162 22.17 -25.04 -5.79
CA TYR A 162 22.59 -25.56 -7.08
C TYR A 162 23.33 -26.88 -6.91
N THR A 163 23.21 -27.73 -7.92
CA THR A 163 23.95 -28.99 -8.05
C THR A 163 24.94 -28.83 -9.18
N THR A 164 26.12 -29.40 -8.98
CA THR A 164 27.23 -29.34 -9.93
C THR A 164 27.50 -30.72 -10.51
N SER A 165 27.66 -30.76 -11.82
CA SER A 165 28.17 -31.92 -12.55
C SER A 165 29.07 -31.46 -13.68
N ALA A 166 29.81 -32.39 -14.28
CA ALA A 166 30.65 -32.07 -15.43
C ALA A 166 30.61 -33.15 -16.49
N THR A 167 30.70 -32.72 -17.75
CA THR A 167 30.85 -33.61 -18.91
C THR A 167 32.22 -33.39 -19.52
N TYR A 168 32.91 -34.49 -19.81
CA TYR A 168 34.16 -34.50 -20.56
C TYR A 168 33.88 -35.09 -21.93
N ASP A 169 34.38 -34.46 -22.99
CA ASP A 169 34.12 -34.92 -24.38
C ASP A 169 34.64 -36.35 -24.64
N ARG A 170 35.58 -36.83 -23.82
CA ARG A 170 36.20 -38.16 -23.94
C ARG A 170 35.43 -39.27 -23.22
N PHE A 171 34.58 -38.93 -22.26
CA PHE A 171 33.80 -39.90 -21.48
C PHE A 171 32.34 -39.86 -21.90
N MET A 172 31.66 -41.01 -21.87
CA MET A 172 30.24 -41.08 -22.27
C MET A 172 29.28 -40.56 -21.20
N ASP A 173 29.69 -40.63 -19.93
CA ASP A 173 28.82 -40.30 -18.79
C ASP A 173 29.26 -38.99 -18.12
N ASP A 174 28.26 -38.31 -17.54
CA ASP A 174 28.48 -37.12 -16.72
C ASP A 174 29.05 -37.52 -15.35
N PHE A 175 30.02 -36.75 -14.90
CA PHE A 175 30.56 -36.86 -13.56
C PHE A 175 29.61 -36.17 -12.57
N VAL A 176 28.97 -36.96 -11.73
CA VAL A 176 27.98 -36.57 -10.72
C VAL A 176 28.36 -37.15 -9.36
N GLU A 177 27.91 -36.52 -8.27
CA GLU A 177 28.04 -37.04 -6.90
C GLU A 177 29.48 -37.38 -6.46
N MET A 178 30.44 -36.55 -6.85
CA MET A 178 31.84 -36.65 -6.42
C MET A 178 32.22 -35.41 -5.60
N PRO A 179 31.92 -35.36 -4.29
CA PRO A 179 32.22 -34.20 -3.45
C PRO A 179 33.70 -33.79 -3.45
N ASN A 180 34.60 -34.76 -3.57
CA ASN A 180 36.05 -34.55 -3.63
C ASN A 180 36.50 -33.82 -4.90
N HIS A 181 35.64 -33.75 -5.92
CA HIS A 181 35.84 -33.03 -7.18
C HIS A 181 34.82 -31.90 -7.35
N PHE A 182 34.20 -31.47 -6.23
CA PHE A 182 33.22 -30.39 -6.20
C PHE A 182 31.95 -30.65 -7.02
N TYR A 183 31.62 -31.92 -7.33
CA TYR A 183 30.33 -32.31 -7.94
C TYR A 183 29.35 -32.72 -6.84
N THR A 184 28.70 -31.73 -6.26
CA THR A 184 27.76 -31.92 -5.15
C THR A 184 26.70 -30.81 -5.11
N ASP A 185 25.79 -30.93 -4.15
CA ASP A 185 24.80 -29.92 -3.81
C ASP A 185 25.41 -28.81 -2.97
N TYR A 186 25.20 -27.58 -3.41
CA TYR A 186 25.59 -26.37 -2.70
C TYR A 186 24.37 -25.56 -2.31
N VAL A 187 24.39 -25.04 -1.08
CA VAL A 187 23.43 -24.07 -0.60
C VAL A 187 24.18 -22.83 -0.18
N SER A 188 23.84 -21.70 -0.80
CA SER A 188 24.39 -20.41 -0.44
C SER A 188 23.28 -19.40 -0.22
N LYS A 189 23.53 -18.50 0.72
CA LYS A 189 22.60 -17.45 1.11
C LYS A 189 23.40 -16.17 1.27
N SER A 190 22.95 -15.11 0.62
CA SER A 190 23.54 -13.80 0.82
C SER A 190 23.08 -13.22 2.16
N ASP A 191 23.90 -12.33 2.71
CA ASP A 191 23.46 -11.43 3.76
C ASP A 191 22.35 -10.48 3.27
N LYS A 192 21.68 -9.83 4.22
CA LYS A 192 20.69 -8.81 3.92
C LYS A 192 21.40 -7.54 3.49
N TYR A 193 21.11 -7.07 2.28
CA TYR A 193 21.64 -5.83 1.76
C TYR A 193 20.55 -4.75 1.73
N PRO A 194 20.87 -3.49 2.10
CA PRO A 194 19.92 -2.39 2.04
C PRO A 194 19.52 -2.09 0.60
N LEU A 195 18.21 -2.05 0.33
CA LEU A 195 17.66 -1.78 -0.98
C LEU A 195 17.14 -0.34 -1.06
N ALA A 196 17.78 0.49 -1.89
CA ALA A 196 17.40 1.88 -2.11
C ALA A 196 16.25 1.98 -3.14
N LEU A 197 15.00 1.92 -2.68
CA LEU A 197 13.83 2.16 -3.53
C LEU A 197 13.50 3.65 -3.61
N LYS A 198 13.05 4.09 -4.79
CA LYS A 198 12.64 5.46 -5.10
C LYS A 198 11.20 5.74 -4.65
N PRO A 199 10.82 7.03 -4.54
CA PRO A 199 9.41 7.41 -4.44
C PRO A 199 8.58 6.84 -5.60
N ASN A 200 7.33 6.52 -5.32
CA ASN A 200 6.40 5.90 -6.26
C ASN A 200 5.10 6.69 -6.36
N VAL A 201 4.45 6.59 -7.52
CA VAL A 201 3.05 6.99 -7.71
C VAL A 201 2.29 5.81 -8.29
N ALA A 202 1.23 5.39 -7.61
CA ALA A 202 0.38 4.28 -8.02
C ALA A 202 -1.06 4.73 -8.26
N ALA A 203 -1.75 4.10 -9.21
CA ALA A 203 -3.21 4.13 -9.26
C ALA A 203 -3.76 3.14 -8.25
N ILE A 204 -4.89 3.48 -7.65
CA ILE A 204 -5.65 2.61 -6.76
C ILE A 204 -7.09 2.50 -7.25
N PHE A 205 -7.63 1.29 -7.20
CA PHE A 205 -9.04 0.99 -7.41
C PHE A 205 -9.54 0.22 -6.20
N GLU A 206 -10.70 0.62 -5.66
CA GLU A 206 -11.34 -0.03 -4.52
C GLU A 206 -12.80 -0.33 -4.84
N VAL A 207 -13.31 -1.48 -4.40
CA VAL A 207 -14.72 -1.86 -4.52
C VAL A 207 -15.13 -2.69 -3.32
N GLY A 208 -16.32 -2.45 -2.76
CA GLY A 208 -16.76 -3.19 -1.59
C GLY A 208 -18.13 -2.81 -1.08
N TYR A 209 -18.38 -3.14 0.19
CA TYR A 209 -19.65 -2.96 0.85
C TYR A 209 -19.48 -2.43 2.28
N ASP A 210 -20.33 -1.48 2.66
CA ASP A 210 -20.47 -0.99 4.04
C ASP A 210 -21.39 -1.95 4.81
N ILE A 211 -20.81 -2.82 5.63
CA ILE A 211 -21.50 -3.98 6.24
C ILE A 211 -22.35 -3.58 7.43
N LEU A 212 -21.84 -2.70 8.29
CA LEU A 212 -22.43 -2.46 9.59
C LEU A 212 -22.49 -0.97 9.86
N ASN A 213 -23.68 -0.45 10.12
CA ASN A 213 -23.88 0.86 10.69
C ASN A 213 -24.44 0.62 12.09
N ILE A 214 -23.60 0.76 13.12
CA ILE A 214 -24.07 0.60 14.51
C ILE A 214 -24.56 1.96 14.98
N PRO A 215 -25.89 2.21 15.08
CA PRO A 215 -26.40 3.38 15.77
C PRO A 215 -26.13 3.20 17.26
N GLN A 216 -24.99 3.69 17.73
CA GLN A 216 -24.62 3.61 19.14
C GLN A 216 -25.35 4.69 19.96
N GLY A 217 -26.65 4.50 20.23
CA GLY A 217 -27.42 5.28 21.20
C GLY A 217 -27.43 6.81 21.01
N LYS A 218 -28.10 7.53 21.93
CA LYS A 218 -28.34 8.99 21.80
C LYS A 218 -27.11 9.89 22.01
N LYS A 219 -25.92 9.33 22.22
CA LYS A 219 -24.69 10.08 22.60
C LYS A 219 -23.37 9.56 22.01
N GLN A 220 -23.35 8.48 21.23
CA GLN A 220 -22.10 7.95 20.69
C GLN A 220 -22.02 8.14 19.18
N ILE A 221 -20.79 8.26 18.71
CA ILE A 221 -20.42 8.48 17.32
C ILE A 221 -20.80 7.22 16.52
N PRO A 222 -21.62 7.32 15.46
CA PRO A 222 -21.97 6.16 14.65
C PRO A 222 -20.71 5.60 13.98
N LEU A 223 -20.59 4.28 14.05
CA LEU A 223 -19.47 3.50 13.54
C LEU A 223 -19.92 2.75 12.29
N VAL A 224 -19.17 2.91 11.20
CA VAL A 224 -19.38 2.16 9.95
C VAL A 224 -18.21 1.22 9.67
N LEU A 225 -18.49 -0.06 9.45
CA LEU A 225 -17.50 -1.04 8.99
C LEU A 225 -17.58 -1.18 7.46
N LYS A 226 -16.47 -0.91 6.80
CA LYS A 226 -16.28 -1.01 5.35
C LYS A 226 -15.39 -2.20 5.03
N LEU A 227 -15.81 -3.06 4.11
CA LEU A 227 -15.02 -4.20 3.63
C LEU A 227 -15.03 -4.22 2.12
N GLY A 228 -13.86 -4.42 1.50
CA GLY A 228 -13.79 -4.49 0.04
C GLY A 228 -12.50 -5.08 -0.47
N ALA A 229 -12.46 -5.24 -1.79
CA ALA A 229 -11.26 -5.57 -2.53
C ALA A 229 -10.63 -4.29 -3.09
N TYR A 230 -9.32 -4.33 -3.30
CA TYR A 230 -8.58 -3.24 -3.93
C TYR A 230 -7.45 -3.76 -4.80
N ALA A 231 -7.08 -2.97 -5.79
CA ALA A 231 -5.98 -3.22 -6.68
C ALA A 231 -5.17 -1.92 -6.87
N GLU A 232 -3.85 -2.04 -6.84
CA GLU A 232 -2.90 -0.95 -6.98
C GLU A 232 -1.85 -1.29 -8.03
N TYR A 233 -1.52 -0.31 -8.86
CA TYR A 233 -0.46 -0.44 -9.87
C TYR A 233 0.41 0.82 -9.88
N GLY A 234 1.71 0.64 -9.61
CA GLY A 234 2.72 1.69 -9.66
C GLY A 234 3.11 2.03 -11.08
N PHE A 235 3.17 3.33 -11.40
CA PHE A 235 3.58 3.81 -12.72
C PHE A 235 5.06 4.19 -12.79
N MET A 236 5.73 4.29 -11.64
CA MET A 236 7.11 4.71 -11.55
C MET A 236 8.03 3.53 -11.31
N ASN A 237 9.19 3.58 -11.96
CA ASN A 237 10.27 2.66 -11.66
C ASN A 237 10.82 2.93 -10.26
N VAL A 238 10.56 1.99 -9.34
CA VAL A 238 10.96 2.13 -7.94
C VAL A 238 12.40 1.70 -7.68
N PHE A 239 13.08 1.07 -8.65
CA PHE A 239 14.45 0.64 -8.47
C PHE A 239 15.48 1.75 -8.76
N THR A 240 16.51 1.81 -7.93
CA THR A 240 17.74 2.57 -8.19
C THR A 240 18.74 1.64 -8.85
N LYS A 241 19.42 2.09 -9.91
CA LYS A 241 20.44 1.28 -10.58
C LYS A 241 21.55 0.95 -9.58
N VAL A 242 21.76 -0.34 -9.32
CA VAL A 242 22.92 -0.85 -8.61
C VAL A 242 24.00 -1.16 -9.66
N GLN A 243 25.27 -0.87 -9.34
CA GLN A 243 26.36 -1.23 -10.25
C GLN A 243 26.46 -2.75 -10.37
N PRO A 244 26.64 -3.31 -11.59
CA PRO A 244 26.92 -4.72 -11.76
C PRO A 244 28.21 -5.10 -11.03
N GLN A 245 28.13 -6.06 -10.10
CA GLN A 245 29.28 -6.85 -9.71
C GLN A 245 29.26 -8.18 -10.47
N PRO A 246 30.43 -8.78 -10.78
CA PRO A 246 30.51 -10.03 -11.52
C PRO A 246 29.77 -11.18 -10.79
N THR A 247 28.96 -11.93 -11.55
CA THR A 247 28.09 -13.02 -11.06
C THR A 247 28.86 -14.27 -10.61
N PHE A 248 30.12 -14.38 -11.03
CA PHE A 248 31.01 -15.47 -10.68
C PHE A 248 32.36 -14.86 -10.34
N THR A 249 32.81 -15.05 -9.11
CA THR A 249 34.17 -14.73 -8.71
C THR A 249 34.86 -16.04 -8.42
N PHE A 250 35.92 -16.33 -9.16
CA PHE A 250 36.87 -17.36 -8.79
C PHE A 250 37.49 -16.94 -7.45
N ASP A 251 37.49 -17.84 -6.48
CA ASP A 251 38.29 -17.63 -5.29
C ASP A 251 39.75 -17.69 -5.73
N GLY A 252 40.44 -16.55 -5.70
CA GLY A 252 41.80 -16.41 -6.24
C GLY A 252 42.86 -17.19 -5.49
N THR A 253 42.47 -18.01 -4.50
CA THR A 253 43.36 -18.86 -3.71
C THR A 253 43.47 -20.29 -4.23
N ASP A 254 42.48 -20.79 -4.98
CA ASP A 254 42.54 -22.10 -5.64
C ASP A 254 41.71 -22.12 -6.94
N PRO A 255 42.34 -22.17 -8.13
CA PRO A 255 41.63 -22.16 -9.42
C PRO A 255 40.75 -23.40 -9.65
N SER A 256 40.84 -24.42 -8.80
CA SER A 256 40.00 -25.62 -8.84
C SER A 256 38.66 -25.48 -8.11
N ILE A 257 38.46 -24.40 -7.32
CA ILE A 257 37.26 -24.22 -6.50
C ILE A 257 36.40 -23.07 -7.04
N ILE A 258 35.29 -23.40 -7.69
CA ILE A 258 34.27 -22.42 -8.07
C ILE A 258 33.27 -22.27 -6.92
N HIS A 259 33.58 -21.38 -5.98
CA HIS A 259 32.59 -20.91 -5.02
C HIS A 259 31.62 -19.94 -5.73
N ILE A 260 30.42 -20.42 -6.04
CA ILE A 260 29.36 -19.53 -6.53
C ILE A 260 28.83 -18.73 -5.34
N THR A 261 29.25 -17.48 -5.29
CA THR A 261 28.63 -16.52 -4.37
C THR A 261 27.31 -16.07 -4.99
N PRO A 262 26.17 -16.30 -4.33
CA PRO A 262 24.87 -15.93 -4.86
C PRO A 262 24.78 -14.41 -4.91
N TYR A 263 24.87 -13.87 -6.12
CA TYR A 263 24.57 -12.48 -6.35
C TYR A 263 23.06 -12.28 -6.46
N TYR A 264 22.60 -11.07 -6.12
CA TYR A 264 21.19 -10.71 -6.25
C TYR A 264 20.76 -10.89 -7.72
N VAL A 265 19.78 -11.76 -7.95
CA VAL A 265 19.07 -11.93 -9.24
C VAL A 265 18.70 -10.55 -9.78
N GLY A 266 18.17 -9.68 -8.92
CA GLY A 266 17.81 -8.31 -9.22
C GLY A 266 18.97 -7.55 -9.85
N ASP A 267 20.15 -7.55 -9.23
CA ASP A 267 21.30 -6.79 -9.73
C ASP A 267 21.87 -7.35 -11.03
N ARG A 268 21.96 -8.68 -11.17
CA ARG A 268 22.37 -9.33 -12.44
C ARG A 268 21.43 -8.93 -13.57
N VAL A 269 20.14 -8.99 -13.30
CA VAL A 269 19.12 -8.75 -14.30
C VAL A 269 19.00 -7.24 -14.61
N LEU A 270 19.12 -6.37 -13.61
CA LEU A 270 19.18 -4.91 -13.76
C LEU A 270 20.39 -4.48 -14.61
N ALA A 271 21.52 -5.17 -14.46
CA ALA A 271 22.72 -4.92 -15.24
C ALA A 271 22.59 -5.36 -16.71
N GLN A 272 21.87 -6.45 -16.97
CA GLN A 272 21.62 -6.96 -18.32
C GLN A 272 20.46 -6.22 -19.02
N ALA A 273 19.53 -5.64 -18.26
CA ALA A 273 18.40 -4.91 -18.81
C ALA A 273 18.82 -3.56 -19.41
N LYS A 274 18.54 -3.35 -20.70
CA LYS A 274 18.78 -2.07 -21.40
C LYS A 274 18.02 -0.89 -20.76
N ALA A 275 16.85 -1.16 -20.18
CA ALA A 275 16.02 -0.18 -19.46
C ALA A 275 15.19 -0.89 -18.38
N PRO A 276 15.77 -1.15 -17.19
CA PRO A 276 15.06 -1.85 -16.13
C PRO A 276 13.88 -1.01 -15.63
N VAL A 277 12.67 -1.55 -15.67
CA VAL A 277 11.47 -0.95 -15.09
C VAL A 277 10.91 -1.92 -14.06
N VAL A 278 10.84 -1.48 -12.81
CA VAL A 278 10.22 -2.23 -11.72
C VAL A 278 9.05 -1.45 -11.16
N ASN A 279 7.85 -1.98 -11.31
CA ASN A 279 6.60 -1.35 -10.91
C ASN A 279 5.92 -2.19 -9.81
N PRO A 280 5.59 -1.61 -8.66
CA PRO A 280 4.85 -2.34 -7.63
C PRO A 280 3.42 -2.62 -8.08
N PHE A 281 2.96 -3.83 -7.80
CA PHE A 281 1.58 -4.27 -7.98
C PHE A 281 1.09 -4.89 -6.69
N TYR A 282 -0.15 -4.58 -6.33
CA TYR A 282 -0.73 -5.03 -5.08
C TYR A 282 -2.23 -5.26 -5.24
N ILE A 283 -2.72 -6.41 -4.82
CA ILE A 283 -4.14 -6.75 -4.89
C ILE A 283 -4.55 -7.49 -3.63
N GLY A 284 -5.70 -7.16 -3.06
CA GLY A 284 -6.10 -7.77 -1.80
C GLY A 284 -7.45 -7.31 -1.27
N VAL A 285 -7.62 -7.54 0.03
CA VAL A 285 -8.81 -7.16 0.80
C VAL A 285 -8.46 -6.06 1.80
N LYS A 286 -9.34 -5.06 1.91
CA LYS A 286 -9.23 -3.91 2.79
C LYS A 286 -10.45 -3.85 3.70
N ALA A 287 -10.21 -3.70 5.00
CA ALA A 287 -11.21 -3.41 6.00
C ALA A 287 -10.95 -2.01 6.57
N ALA A 288 -12.00 -1.21 6.77
CA ALA A 288 -11.89 0.09 7.38
C ALA A 288 -13.03 0.36 8.38
N LEU A 289 -12.66 0.91 9.53
CA LEU A 289 -13.58 1.43 10.54
C LEU A 289 -13.70 2.94 10.36
N LEU A 290 -14.93 3.41 10.15
CA LEU A 290 -15.26 4.80 9.90
C LEU A 290 -15.98 5.37 11.13
N PHE A 291 -15.37 6.37 11.76
CA PHE A 291 -15.92 7.09 12.90
C PHE A 291 -16.52 8.41 12.42
N GLN A 292 -17.83 8.58 12.54
CA GLN A 292 -18.48 9.81 12.09
C GLN A 292 -18.15 11.01 12.99
N LEU A 293 -17.67 12.09 12.39
CA LEU A 293 -17.44 13.33 13.12
C LEU A 293 -18.75 14.09 13.33
N PRO A 294 -18.93 14.73 14.50
CA PRO A 294 -20.09 15.59 14.74
C PRO A 294 -20.03 16.78 13.79
N VAL A 295 -21.08 16.96 12.98
CA VAL A 295 -21.22 18.16 12.15
C VAL A 295 -21.55 19.32 13.07
N PRO A 296 -20.77 20.41 13.09
CA PRO A 296 -21.15 21.60 13.85
C PRO A 296 -22.44 22.13 13.26
N GLN A 297 -23.56 21.95 13.99
CA GLN A 297 -24.81 22.60 13.65
C GLN A 297 -24.53 24.10 13.63
N LYS A 298 -24.80 24.75 12.49
CA LYS A 298 -24.80 26.21 12.43
C LYS A 298 -25.72 26.70 13.53
N CYS A 299 -25.16 27.31 14.57
CA CYS A 299 -25.98 27.97 15.58
C CYS A 299 -26.81 29.01 14.83
N HIS A 300 -28.11 28.76 14.72
CA HIS A 300 -29.05 29.83 14.45
C HIS A 300 -28.97 30.75 15.66
N CYS A 301 -28.06 31.73 15.59
CA CYS A 301 -28.14 32.89 16.46
C CYS A 301 -29.50 33.50 16.19
N LEU A 302 -30.41 33.32 17.14
CA LEU A 302 -31.66 34.05 17.21
C LEU A 302 -31.31 35.53 17.04
N GLN A 303 -31.62 36.09 15.87
CA GLN A 303 -31.77 37.52 15.71
C GLN A 303 -32.89 37.94 16.66
N THR A 304 -32.50 38.30 17.88
CA THR A 304 -33.33 39.12 18.74
C THR A 304 -33.32 40.51 18.11
N GLU A 305 -34.22 40.74 17.16
CA GLU A 305 -34.65 42.10 16.86
C GLU A 305 -35.34 42.65 18.11
N ARG A 306 -34.53 43.20 19.02
CA ARG A 306 -35.01 44.17 20.00
C ARG A 306 -35.42 45.41 19.22
N GLY A 307 -36.68 45.43 18.79
CA GLY A 307 -37.39 46.68 18.57
C GLY A 307 -37.47 47.41 19.91
N ALA A 308 -36.54 48.34 20.12
CA ALA A 308 -36.56 49.28 21.22
C ALA A 308 -37.75 50.25 21.04
N SER A 309 -38.92 49.83 21.52
CA SER A 309 -40.08 50.71 21.70
C SER A 309 -40.03 51.30 23.10
N TRP A 310 -39.44 52.50 23.21
CA TRP A 310 -39.68 53.39 24.34
C TRP A 310 -41.14 53.86 24.33
N ARG A 311 -41.97 53.36 25.26
CA ARG A 311 -43.12 54.11 25.78
C ARG A 311 -43.30 53.86 27.26
N ASN A 312 -43.38 54.99 27.96
CA ASN A 312 -43.69 55.15 29.37
C ASN A 312 -45.03 54.50 29.75
N ASN A 313 -45.10 53.86 30.92
CA ASN A 313 -46.09 54.21 31.96
C ASN A 313 -45.80 53.50 33.29
N ALA A 314 -45.98 54.30 34.34
CA ALA A 314 -45.92 54.17 35.80
C ALA A 314 -46.24 52.79 36.47
N PRO A 315 -45.86 52.63 37.76
CA PRO A 315 -45.77 51.35 38.46
C PRO A 315 -47.11 50.92 39.05
N ASP A 316 -47.32 49.62 39.21
CA ASP A 316 -48.34 49.11 40.11
C ASP A 316 -47.74 48.14 41.14
N VAL A 317 -47.98 48.51 42.39
CA VAL A 317 -47.54 47.86 43.61
C VAL A 317 -48.70 47.00 44.08
N THR A 318 -48.48 45.69 44.19
CA THR A 318 -49.02 44.76 45.22
C THR A 318 -49.40 43.39 44.63
N ARG A 319 -48.66 42.35 45.01
CA ARG A 319 -49.20 41.25 45.85
C ARG A 319 -48.12 40.24 46.22
N LYS A 320 -47.65 40.41 47.45
CA LYS A 320 -47.44 39.40 48.50
C LYS A 320 -47.51 37.92 48.08
N GLN A 321 -46.39 37.26 48.37
CA GLN A 321 -46.31 36.15 49.33
C GLN A 321 -47.56 35.26 49.40
N ASN A 322 -47.50 34.07 48.79
CA ASN A 322 -48.00 32.86 49.45
C ASN A 322 -47.62 31.57 48.72
N LYS A 323 -47.43 30.51 49.52
CA LYS A 323 -47.25 29.09 49.14
C LYS A 323 -45.82 28.57 48.97
N ARG A 324 -44.97 28.83 49.98
CA ARG A 324 -44.27 27.74 50.69
C ARG A 324 -45.08 27.44 51.96
N ALA A 325 -45.80 26.33 52.00
CA ALA A 325 -46.21 25.58 53.20
C ALA A 325 -47.46 24.73 52.93
N LYS A 326 -47.25 23.43 52.74
CA LYS A 326 -48.09 22.27 53.11
C LYS A 326 -47.19 21.06 52.85
N LYS A 327 -46.23 20.74 53.73
CA LYS A 327 -46.37 19.97 54.98
C LYS A 327 -47.38 18.82 54.86
N THR A 328 -46.82 17.63 54.64
CA THR A 328 -46.91 16.44 55.52
C THR A 328 -48.31 16.02 55.98
N TYR A 329 -48.76 14.81 55.61
CA TYR A 329 -49.24 13.73 56.50
C TYR A 329 -50.04 12.66 55.72
N LYS A 330 -49.50 11.42 55.67
CA LYS A 330 -50.14 10.08 55.82
C LYS A 330 -49.19 9.04 55.20
N LYS A 331 -48.31 8.37 55.94
CA LYS A 331 -48.50 7.28 56.92
C LYS A 331 -49.23 6.04 56.36
N GLU A 332 -48.44 4.97 56.23
CA GLU A 332 -48.69 3.58 56.64
C GLU A 332 -49.87 2.81 56.03
N GLY A 333 -49.52 1.81 55.20
CA GLY A 333 -49.67 0.39 55.57
C GLY A 333 -50.92 -0.36 55.08
N ILE A 334 -50.72 -1.69 54.94
CA ILE A 334 -51.70 -2.77 54.69
C ILE A 334 -52.00 -2.93 53.18
N LYS A 335 -51.66 -4.03 52.49
CA LYS A 335 -51.55 -5.45 52.87
C LYS A 335 -50.56 -6.18 51.95
#